data_AF-A0A936Q4Q4-F1
#
_entry.id   AF-A0A936Q4Q4-F1
#
_cell.length_a   1.000
_cell.length_b   1.000
_cell.length_c   1.000
_cell.angle_alpha   90.00
_cell.angle_beta   90.00
_cell.angle_gamma   90.00
#
_symmetry.space_group_name_H-M   'P 1'
#
loop_
_entity.id
_entity.type
_entity.pdbx_description
1 polymer ?
#
loop_
_entity_poly.entity_id
_entity_poly.type
_entity_poly.pdbx_seq_one_letter_code
_entity_poly.pdbx_strand_id
1 'polypeptide(L)'
;MTRALRNLMFSAIFAAALLGGAELILRILGWPDPGIYAGDPGSLWWLRPDLPPRALPFPEGGAEFTVRTNRLGYRGPDPAQRAWICLGDSTTFGWGVEEDEAWPARLQAALGRPVVNGGVPGYTSHQGLLTLHNALSIQPERVLIAYLVRDADPAPAPDHSRAPRRAPDLRLMSALRLLRPKPQGQAAAPAGPTTRVPADRYLTNLRALKAQAEAAGAEVTFVAFPMQRRPEAHLAALQTLSAEAQVLSPTLPSTAFFVEDPVHLTADGNDQLARQLAEALR
;
A
#
# COMPACT_ATOMS: atom_id res chain seq x y z
N MET A 1 -20.83 -19.15 47.10
CA MET A 1 -21.00 -18.05 46.12
C MET A 1 -22.25 -17.25 46.49
N THR A 2 -22.18 -15.92 46.66
CA THR A 2 -23.36 -15.12 47.06
C THR A 2 -24.36 -15.03 45.90
N ARG A 3 -25.65 -14.83 46.19
CA ARG A 3 -26.71 -14.68 45.16
C ARG A 3 -26.39 -13.54 44.19
N ALA A 4 -25.80 -12.45 44.69
CA ALA A 4 -25.34 -11.32 43.89
C ALA A 4 -24.24 -11.71 42.90
N LEU A 5 -23.23 -12.46 43.33
CA LEU A 5 -22.14 -12.92 42.46
C LEU A 5 -22.67 -13.86 41.36
N ARG A 6 -23.63 -14.73 41.69
CA ARG A 6 -24.30 -15.60 40.70
C ARG A 6 -25.02 -14.81 39.63
N ASN A 7 -25.82 -13.81 40.02
CA ASN A 7 -26.56 -12.97 39.08
C ASN A 7 -25.61 -12.17 38.19
N LEU A 8 -24.52 -11.62 38.76
CA LEU A 8 -23.50 -10.91 38.00
C LEU A 8 -22.84 -11.81 36.94
N MET A 9 -22.48 -13.04 37.32
CA MET A 9 -21.92 -14.01 36.37
C MET A 9 -22.89 -14.35 35.25
N PHE A 10 -24.16 -14.62 35.57
CA PHE A 10 -25.18 -14.91 34.54
C PHE A 10 -25.37 -13.73 33.58
N SER A 11 -25.45 -12.50 34.09
CA SER A 11 -25.56 -11.31 33.24
C SER A 11 -24.32 -11.10 32.36
N ALA A 12 -23.12 -11.34 32.90
CA ALA A 12 -21.88 -11.23 32.12
C ALA A 12 -21.80 -12.28 31.01
N ILE A 13 -22.17 -13.53 31.30
CA ILE A 13 -22.22 -14.62 30.31
C ILE A 13 -23.26 -14.31 29.23
N PHE A 14 -24.45 -13.85 29.64
CA PHE A 14 -25.52 -13.49 28.69
C PHE A 14 -25.09 -12.32 27.79
N ALA A 15 -24.49 -11.27 28.34
CA ALA A 15 -23.97 -10.15 27.55
C ALA A 15 -22.86 -10.58 26.59
N ALA A 16 -21.94 -11.45 27.02
CA ALA A 16 -20.90 -12.01 26.16
C ALA A 16 -21.50 -12.86 25.02
N ALA A 17 -22.51 -13.68 25.31
CA ALA A 17 -23.23 -14.48 24.31
C ALA A 17 -23.96 -13.58 23.30
N LEU A 18 -24.58 -12.50 23.75
CA LEU A 18 -25.28 -11.54 22.88
C LEU A 18 -24.31 -10.78 21.97
N LEU A 19 -23.21 -10.26 22.51
CA LEU A 19 -22.18 -9.58 21.73
C LEU A 19 -21.47 -10.53 20.75
N GLY A 20 -21.16 -11.74 21.21
CA GLY A 20 -20.57 -12.79 20.36
C GLY A 20 -21.53 -13.25 19.26
N GLY A 21 -22.83 -13.39 19.56
CA GLY A 21 -23.87 -13.70 18.59
C GLY A 21 -24.04 -12.60 17.54
N ALA A 22 -24.05 -11.33 17.96
CA ALA A 22 -24.08 -10.19 17.05
C ALA A 22 -22.86 -10.18 16.12
N GLU A 23 -21.65 -10.33 16.66
CA GLU A 23 -20.42 -10.43 15.86
C GLU A 23 -20.46 -11.59 14.86
N LEU A 24 -20.96 -12.77 15.28
CA LEU A 24 -21.10 -13.93 14.39
C LEU A 24 -22.09 -13.64 13.25
N ILE A 25 -23.24 -13.05 13.54
CA ILE A 25 -24.23 -12.65 12.53
C ILE A 25 -23.60 -11.66 11.55
N LEU A 26 -22.90 -10.63 12.05
CA LEU A 26 -22.22 -9.64 11.22
C LEU A 26 -21.16 -10.28 10.31
N ARG A 27 -20.43 -11.29 10.81
CA ARG A 27 -19.47 -12.07 10.02
C ARG A 27 -20.13 -12.85 8.90
N ILE A 28 -21.19 -13.59 9.21
CA ILE A 28 -21.98 -14.37 8.24
C ILE A 28 -22.55 -13.46 7.15
N LEU A 29 -23.09 -12.30 7.54
CA LEU A 29 -23.71 -11.35 6.62
C LEU A 29 -22.72 -10.55 5.76
N GLY A 30 -21.41 -10.67 5.97
CA GLY A 30 -20.46 -9.85 5.21
C GLY A 30 -20.44 -8.37 5.63
N TRP A 31 -21.11 -7.98 6.72
CA TRP A 31 -21.35 -6.57 7.07
C TRP A 31 -20.70 -6.11 8.39
N PRO A 32 -20.13 -4.90 8.46
CA PRO A 32 -19.84 -4.01 7.35
C PRO A 32 -18.83 -4.61 6.38
N ASP A 33 -18.87 -4.11 5.16
CA ASP A 33 -17.90 -4.48 4.15
C ASP A 33 -16.47 -4.15 4.65
N PRO A 34 -15.59 -5.15 4.81
CA PRO A 34 -14.22 -4.95 5.28
C PRO A 34 -13.33 -4.20 4.28
N GLY A 35 -13.79 -3.97 3.04
CA GLY A 35 -12.99 -3.34 1.99
C GLY A 35 -11.83 -4.21 1.53
N ILE A 36 -10.78 -3.56 1.02
CA ILE A 36 -9.62 -4.22 0.39
C ILE A 36 -8.44 -4.40 1.35
N TYR A 37 -8.47 -3.79 2.53
CA TYR A 37 -7.36 -3.80 3.48
C TYR A 37 -7.65 -4.72 4.68
N ALA A 38 -6.59 -5.24 5.27
CA ALA A 38 -6.56 -5.85 6.59
C ALA A 38 -5.39 -5.29 7.41
N GLY A 39 -5.36 -5.57 8.71
CA GLY A 39 -4.34 -5.05 9.63
C GLY A 39 -4.74 -3.72 10.27
N ASP A 40 -3.78 -3.01 10.85
CA ASP A 40 -4.00 -1.74 11.54
C ASP A 40 -3.62 -0.54 10.65
N PRO A 41 -4.60 0.27 10.19
CA PRO A 41 -4.32 1.48 9.41
C PRO A 41 -3.45 2.52 10.15
N GLY A 42 -3.35 2.42 11.48
CA GLY A 42 -2.50 3.29 12.30
C GLY A 42 -1.00 3.00 12.18
N SER A 43 -0.61 1.78 11.81
CA SER A 43 0.80 1.37 11.79
C SER A 43 1.17 0.51 10.58
N LEU A 44 0.47 -0.61 10.41
CA LEU A 44 0.77 -1.64 9.42
C LEU A 44 -0.51 -2.35 9.01
N TRP A 45 -0.89 -2.13 7.76
CA TRP A 45 -1.98 -2.79 7.06
C TRP A 45 -1.41 -3.53 5.86
N TRP A 46 -2.22 -4.34 5.19
CA TRP A 46 -1.91 -4.97 3.91
C TRP A 46 -3.18 -5.16 3.10
N LEU A 47 -3.04 -5.44 1.81
CA LEU A 47 -4.16 -5.83 0.97
C LEU A 47 -4.62 -7.24 1.35
N ARG A 48 -5.94 -7.46 1.42
CA ARG A 48 -6.50 -8.78 1.74
C ARG A 48 -6.09 -9.79 0.66
N PRO A 49 -5.62 -10.99 1.00
CA PRO A 49 -5.35 -12.03 0.02
C PRO A 49 -6.65 -12.55 -0.59
N ASP A 50 -6.55 -13.09 -1.80
CA ASP A 50 -7.65 -13.75 -2.53
C ASP A 50 -8.90 -12.87 -2.66
N LEU A 51 -8.72 -11.56 -2.83
CA LEU A 51 -9.83 -10.64 -3.01
C LEU A 51 -10.37 -10.82 -4.44
N PRO A 52 -11.65 -11.23 -4.60
CA PRO A 52 -12.26 -11.29 -5.91
C PRO A 52 -12.39 -9.88 -6.53
N PRO A 53 -12.61 -9.77 -7.85
CA PRO A 53 -12.81 -8.50 -8.52
C PRO A 53 -13.84 -7.62 -7.81
N ARG A 54 -13.43 -6.41 -7.50
CA ARG A 54 -14.21 -5.44 -6.74
C ARG A 54 -14.05 -4.05 -7.32
N ALA A 55 -15.16 -3.42 -7.67
CA ALA A 55 -15.19 -2.02 -8.08
C ALA A 55 -14.90 -1.10 -6.88
N LEU A 56 -14.04 -0.11 -7.11
CA LEU A 56 -13.75 0.96 -6.17
C LEU A 56 -14.05 2.31 -6.84
N PRO A 57 -14.65 3.26 -6.11
CA PRO A 57 -14.87 4.59 -6.64
C PRO A 57 -13.55 5.35 -6.77
N PHE A 58 -13.40 6.08 -7.85
CA PHE A 58 -12.34 7.05 -8.06
C PHE A 58 -12.95 8.46 -8.20
N PRO A 59 -12.50 9.46 -7.43
CA PRO A 59 -13.15 10.77 -7.41
C PRO A 59 -13.22 11.46 -8.77
N GLU A 60 -12.18 11.32 -9.60
CA GLU A 60 -12.11 12.04 -10.88
C GLU A 60 -13.14 11.50 -11.86
N GLY A 61 -14.06 12.37 -12.28
CA GLY A 61 -15.11 12.06 -13.26
C GLY A 61 -16.17 11.06 -12.77
N GLY A 62 -16.20 10.72 -11.49
CA GLY A 62 -17.10 9.67 -10.96
C GLY A 62 -16.78 8.28 -11.52
N ALA A 63 -15.53 8.05 -11.94
CA ALA A 63 -15.07 6.78 -12.47
C ALA A 63 -15.02 5.70 -11.37
N GLU A 64 -15.00 4.44 -11.80
CA GLU A 64 -14.68 3.31 -10.94
C GLU A 64 -13.56 2.52 -11.60
N PHE A 65 -12.79 1.81 -10.79
CA PHE A 65 -11.78 0.86 -11.28
C PHE A 65 -11.86 -0.44 -10.50
N THR A 66 -11.45 -1.54 -11.13
CA THR A 66 -11.55 -2.86 -10.53
C THR A 66 -10.24 -3.27 -9.84
N VAL A 67 -10.39 -3.84 -8.64
CA VAL A 67 -9.29 -4.41 -7.86
C VAL A 67 -9.59 -5.87 -7.54
N ARG A 68 -8.59 -6.71 -7.76
CA ARG A 68 -8.49 -8.08 -7.23
C ARG A 68 -7.07 -8.29 -6.72
N THR A 69 -6.91 -9.23 -5.81
CA THR A 69 -5.60 -9.59 -5.26
C THR A 69 -5.38 -11.09 -5.31
N ASN A 70 -4.12 -11.48 -5.37
CA ASN A 70 -3.71 -12.87 -5.37
C ASN A 70 -3.57 -13.45 -3.96
N ARG A 71 -3.10 -14.70 -3.85
CA ARG A 71 -2.92 -15.39 -2.56
C ARG A 71 -1.94 -14.72 -1.60
N LEU A 72 -1.05 -13.86 -2.11
CA LEU A 72 -0.11 -13.06 -1.31
C LEU A 72 -0.63 -11.65 -1.00
N GLY A 73 -1.84 -11.30 -1.47
CA GLY A 73 -2.41 -9.96 -1.32
C GLY A 73 -1.92 -8.94 -2.34
N TYR A 74 -1.07 -9.31 -3.31
CA TYR A 74 -0.63 -8.39 -4.35
C TYR A 74 -1.69 -8.22 -5.44
N ARG A 75 -1.75 -7.04 -6.06
CA ARG A 75 -2.71 -6.76 -7.14
C ARG A 75 -2.37 -7.62 -8.35
N GLY A 76 -3.35 -8.30 -8.94
CA GLY A 76 -3.13 -9.14 -10.11
C GLY A 76 -3.26 -10.65 -9.87
N PRO A 77 -2.82 -11.47 -10.84
CA PRO A 77 -2.84 -12.93 -10.73
C PRO A 77 -1.80 -13.43 -9.73
N ASP A 78 -1.86 -14.74 -9.43
CA ASP A 78 -0.84 -15.38 -8.60
C ASP A 78 0.56 -15.17 -9.17
N PRO A 79 1.53 -14.80 -8.31
CA PRO A 79 2.87 -14.48 -8.76
C PRO A 79 3.61 -15.75 -9.16
N ALA A 80 4.25 -15.72 -10.33
CA ALA A 80 5.21 -16.73 -10.71
C ALA A 80 6.44 -16.67 -9.79
N GLN A 81 7.06 -17.82 -9.53
CA GLN A 81 8.37 -17.86 -8.90
C GLN A 81 9.38 -17.10 -9.76
N ARG A 82 10.37 -16.45 -9.12
CA ARG A 82 11.43 -15.71 -9.80
C ARG A 82 10.97 -14.52 -10.65
N ALA A 83 9.69 -14.15 -10.56
CA ALA A 83 9.17 -12.94 -11.20
C ALA A 83 9.90 -11.69 -10.67
N TRP A 84 9.89 -10.63 -11.46
CA TRP A 84 10.25 -9.31 -10.93
C TRP A 84 9.10 -8.83 -10.04
N ILE A 85 9.41 -8.00 -9.04
CA ILE A 85 8.37 -7.39 -8.20
C ILE A 85 8.61 -5.89 -8.03
N CYS A 86 7.54 -5.13 -8.23
CA CYS A 86 7.53 -3.68 -8.07
C CYS A 86 6.90 -3.33 -6.72
N LEU A 87 7.70 -2.86 -5.77
CA LEU A 87 7.27 -2.43 -4.44
C LEU A 87 7.06 -0.93 -4.42
N GLY A 88 5.98 -0.48 -3.81
CA GLY A 88 5.66 0.94 -3.70
C GLY A 88 4.33 1.18 -3.02
N ASP A 89 3.75 2.35 -3.28
CA ASP A 89 2.49 2.78 -2.68
C ASP A 89 1.30 2.73 -3.67
N SER A 90 0.37 3.68 -3.55
CA SER A 90 -0.81 3.80 -4.42
C SER A 90 -0.45 4.10 -5.87
N THR A 91 0.71 4.72 -6.09
CA THR A 91 1.27 4.99 -7.43
C THR A 91 1.76 3.72 -8.12
N THR A 92 2.36 2.79 -7.36
CA THR A 92 2.75 1.46 -7.88
C THR A 92 1.55 0.54 -8.03
N PHE A 93 0.62 0.62 -7.09
CA PHE A 93 -0.64 -0.09 -7.15
C PHE A 93 -1.44 0.24 -8.43
N GLY A 94 -1.28 1.45 -8.99
CA GLY A 94 -2.08 1.94 -10.11
C GLY A 94 -3.46 2.42 -9.66
N TRP A 95 -3.51 3.21 -8.60
CA TRP A 95 -4.77 3.74 -8.08
C TRP A 95 -5.48 4.62 -9.12
N GLY A 96 -6.76 4.34 -9.37
CA GLY A 96 -7.56 5.07 -10.36
C GLY A 96 -7.51 4.51 -11.79
N VAL A 97 -6.74 3.44 -12.05
CA VAL A 97 -6.67 2.76 -13.35
C VAL A 97 -6.92 1.26 -13.21
N GLU A 98 -7.27 0.61 -14.32
CA GLU A 98 -7.46 -0.84 -14.36
C GLU A 98 -6.14 -1.61 -14.15
N GLU A 99 -6.26 -2.90 -13.83
CA GLU A 99 -5.12 -3.73 -13.45
C GLU A 99 -4.03 -3.79 -14.53
N ASP A 100 -4.43 -3.93 -15.79
CA ASP A 100 -3.55 -4.00 -16.96
C ASP A 100 -3.02 -2.63 -17.40
N GLU A 101 -3.58 -1.55 -16.85
CA GLU A 101 -3.17 -0.17 -17.10
C GLU A 101 -2.08 0.30 -16.15
N ALA A 102 -1.96 -0.31 -14.96
CA ALA A 102 -0.93 0.04 -13.98
C ALA A 102 0.49 -0.22 -14.52
N TRP A 103 1.45 0.66 -14.19
CA TRP A 103 2.80 0.58 -14.77
C TRP A 103 3.53 -0.76 -14.53
N PRO A 104 3.34 -1.53 -13.44
CA PRO A 104 3.96 -2.86 -13.33
C PRO A 104 3.41 -3.86 -14.36
N ALA A 105 2.11 -3.78 -14.68
CA ALA A 105 1.49 -4.62 -15.69
C ALA A 105 1.92 -4.20 -17.11
N ARG A 106 2.00 -2.88 -17.37
CA ARG A 106 2.57 -2.36 -18.61
C ARG A 106 4.05 -2.73 -18.77
N LEU A 107 4.82 -2.73 -17.68
CA LEU A 107 6.23 -3.14 -17.66
C LEU A 107 6.38 -4.63 -17.97
N GLN A 108 5.52 -5.49 -17.40
CA GLN A 108 5.43 -6.91 -17.75
C GLN A 108 5.27 -7.11 -19.26
N ALA A 109 4.31 -6.40 -19.86
CA ALA A 109 4.06 -6.48 -21.30
C ALA A 109 5.28 -6.00 -22.12
N ALA A 110 5.92 -4.90 -21.71
CA ALA A 110 7.06 -4.32 -22.43
C ALA A 110 8.36 -5.15 -22.34
N LEU A 111 8.55 -5.90 -21.25
CA LEU A 111 9.72 -6.76 -21.04
C LEU A 111 9.49 -8.20 -21.52
N GLY A 112 8.23 -8.64 -21.69
CA GLY A 112 7.91 -10.01 -22.06
C GLY A 112 8.23 -11.05 -20.97
N ARG A 113 8.25 -10.63 -19.70
CA ARG A 113 8.57 -11.50 -18.54
C ARG A 113 7.67 -11.20 -17.35
N PRO A 114 7.44 -12.16 -16.43
CA PRO A 114 6.56 -11.94 -15.27
C PRO A 114 7.01 -10.78 -14.37
N VAL A 115 6.08 -9.86 -14.07
CA VAL A 115 6.25 -8.75 -13.12
C VAL A 115 5.05 -8.71 -12.19
N VAL A 116 5.31 -8.65 -10.89
CA VAL A 116 4.29 -8.60 -9.83
C VAL A 116 4.10 -7.15 -9.38
N ASN A 117 2.84 -6.72 -9.30
CA ASN A 117 2.48 -5.44 -8.70
C ASN A 117 2.40 -5.57 -7.17
N GLY A 118 3.51 -5.27 -6.50
CA GLY A 118 3.63 -5.25 -5.04
C GLY A 118 3.27 -3.92 -4.39
N GLY A 119 2.62 -3.01 -5.12
CA GLY A 119 2.19 -1.72 -4.59
C GLY A 119 1.09 -1.87 -3.53
N VAL A 120 1.21 -1.16 -2.41
CA VAL A 120 0.17 -1.13 -1.37
C VAL A 120 -0.17 0.33 -1.05
N PRO A 121 -1.39 0.81 -1.32
CA PRO A 121 -1.73 2.20 -1.10
C PRO A 121 -1.43 2.70 0.32
N GLY A 122 -0.78 3.87 0.37
CA GLY A 122 -0.39 4.54 1.61
C GLY A 122 0.87 4.01 2.28
N TYR A 123 1.51 2.95 1.77
CA TYR A 123 2.79 2.50 2.30
C TYR A 123 3.88 3.57 2.14
N THR A 124 4.79 3.62 3.10
CA THR A 124 6.09 4.29 2.95
C THR A 124 7.18 3.23 2.90
N SER A 125 8.44 3.66 2.70
CA SER A 125 9.61 2.77 2.85
C SER A 125 9.64 2.02 4.18
N HIS A 126 9.02 2.57 5.24
CA HIS A 126 8.93 1.92 6.54
C HIS A 126 8.05 0.65 6.49
N GLN A 127 6.81 0.74 5.97
CA GLN A 127 5.95 -0.43 5.82
C GLN A 127 6.51 -1.40 4.77
N GLY A 128 7.15 -0.88 3.72
CA GLY A 128 7.88 -1.70 2.75
C GLY A 128 8.92 -2.59 3.43
N LEU A 129 9.72 -2.03 4.34
CA LEU A 129 10.73 -2.80 5.08
C LEU A 129 10.12 -3.87 5.99
N LEU A 130 9.04 -3.55 6.69
CA LEU A 130 8.35 -4.51 7.57
C LEU A 130 7.73 -5.68 6.81
N THR A 131 7.36 -5.48 5.54
CA THR A 131 6.65 -6.47 4.72
C THR A 131 7.50 -7.11 3.64
N LEU A 132 8.78 -6.73 3.52
CA LEU A 132 9.67 -7.21 2.47
C LEU A 132 9.77 -8.75 2.42
N HIS A 133 9.74 -9.43 3.57
CA HIS A 133 9.79 -10.89 3.62
C HIS A 133 8.68 -11.57 2.79
N ASN A 134 7.49 -10.96 2.68
CA ASN A 134 6.40 -11.48 1.85
C ASN A 134 6.76 -11.39 0.36
N ALA A 135 7.37 -10.28 -0.06
CA ALA A 135 7.83 -10.09 -1.43
C ALA A 135 8.99 -11.05 -1.78
N LEU A 136 9.87 -11.32 -0.82
CA LEU A 136 10.99 -12.25 -1.03
C LEU A 136 10.56 -13.73 -1.06
N SER A 137 9.34 -14.06 -0.62
CA SER A 137 8.82 -15.44 -0.63
C SER A 137 8.64 -16.04 -2.03
N ILE A 138 8.56 -15.19 -3.08
CA ILE A 138 8.53 -15.62 -4.48
C ILE A 138 9.92 -15.69 -5.12
N GLN A 139 10.98 -15.55 -4.32
CA GLN A 139 12.38 -15.58 -4.75
C GLN A 139 12.64 -14.70 -5.98
N PRO A 140 12.29 -13.40 -5.94
CA PRO A 140 12.30 -12.54 -7.12
C PRO A 140 13.71 -12.41 -7.68
N GLU A 141 13.84 -12.36 -9.01
CA GLU A 141 15.15 -12.07 -9.64
C GLU A 141 15.53 -10.59 -9.51
N ARG A 142 14.53 -9.72 -9.47
CA ARG A 142 14.72 -8.28 -9.31
C ARG A 142 13.58 -7.66 -8.50
N VAL A 143 13.94 -6.74 -7.61
CA VAL A 143 13.02 -5.91 -6.84
C VAL A 143 13.17 -4.47 -7.31
N LEU A 144 12.10 -3.90 -7.88
CA LEU A 144 12.00 -2.48 -8.18
C LEU A 144 11.38 -1.78 -6.97
N ILE A 145 12.09 -0.82 -6.37
CA ILE A 145 11.64 -0.11 -5.17
C ILE A 145 11.26 1.32 -5.54
N ALA A 146 9.96 1.63 -5.48
CA ALA A 146 9.34 2.90 -5.86
C ALA A 146 8.62 3.57 -4.68
N TYR A 147 9.23 3.53 -3.48
CA TYR A 147 8.79 4.35 -2.34
C TYR A 147 9.39 5.75 -2.47
N LEU A 148 8.56 6.79 -2.36
CA LEU A 148 9.01 8.19 -2.34
C LEU A 148 7.84 9.11 -1.96
N VAL A 149 6.72 8.93 -2.66
CA VAL A 149 5.55 9.82 -2.61
C VAL A 149 5.02 9.93 -1.18
N ARG A 150 4.71 8.79 -0.55
CA ARG A 150 4.15 8.78 0.81
C ARG A 150 5.18 9.02 1.91
N ASP A 151 6.46 8.72 1.67
CA ASP A 151 7.54 9.01 2.61
C ASP A 151 7.67 10.53 2.87
N ALA A 152 7.48 11.32 1.82
CA ALA A 152 7.56 12.78 1.87
C ALA A 152 6.27 13.49 2.32
N ASP A 153 5.17 12.77 2.51
CA ASP A 153 3.92 13.37 3.00
C ASP A 153 4.14 13.97 4.39
N PRO A 154 3.64 15.19 4.68
CA PRO A 154 3.66 15.76 6.02
C PRO A 154 2.94 14.87 7.04
N ALA A 155 3.46 14.86 8.27
CA ALA A 155 2.85 14.10 9.35
C ALA A 155 3.12 14.74 10.73
N PRO A 156 2.21 14.57 11.70
CA PRO A 156 2.41 15.02 13.08
C PRO A 156 3.50 14.21 13.79
N ALA A 157 3.68 12.94 13.40
CA ALA A 157 4.69 12.03 13.91
C ALA A 157 5.12 11.06 12.80
N PRO A 158 6.38 10.64 12.78
CA PRO A 158 6.89 9.73 11.75
C PRO A 158 6.30 8.33 11.93
N ASP A 159 6.22 7.56 10.85
CA ASP A 159 5.58 6.24 10.84
C ASP A 159 6.25 5.25 11.79
N HIS A 160 7.57 5.30 11.93
CA HIS A 160 8.33 4.39 12.80
C HIS A 160 8.05 4.58 14.30
N SER A 161 7.43 5.70 14.71
CA SER A 161 7.03 5.92 16.10
C SER A 161 5.61 5.42 16.40
N ARG A 162 4.87 4.97 15.38
CA ARG A 162 3.50 4.49 15.54
C ARG A 162 3.50 3.04 16.01
N ALA A 163 2.85 2.80 17.14
CA ALA A 163 2.64 1.44 17.63
C ALA A 163 1.34 0.85 17.04
N PRO A 164 1.32 -0.46 16.72
CA PRO A 164 0.09 -1.12 16.33
C PRO A 164 -0.94 -1.07 17.45
N ARG A 165 -2.16 -0.66 17.09
CA ARG A 165 -3.33 -0.76 17.94
C ARG A 165 -3.66 -2.24 18.14
N ARG A 166 -3.57 -2.70 19.39
CA ARG A 166 -3.98 -4.06 19.80
C ARG A 166 -5.51 -4.20 19.93
N ALA A 167 -6.27 -3.54 19.06
CA ALA A 167 -7.73 -3.65 19.09
C ALA A 167 -8.18 -4.91 18.34
N PRO A 168 -9.13 -5.69 18.88
CA PRO A 168 -9.68 -6.84 18.15
C PRO A 168 -10.45 -6.35 16.92
N ASP A 169 -10.27 -7.05 15.79
CA ASP A 169 -10.97 -6.80 14.54
C ASP A 169 -12.43 -7.30 14.63
N LEU A 170 -13.26 -6.54 15.33
CA LEU A 170 -14.68 -6.82 15.53
C LEU A 170 -15.52 -6.05 14.51
N ARG A 171 -16.34 -6.75 13.72
CA ARG A 171 -17.29 -6.11 12.80
C ARG A 171 -18.30 -5.23 13.53
N LEU A 172 -18.63 -5.58 14.78
CA LEU A 172 -19.45 -4.72 15.63
C LEU A 172 -18.83 -3.33 15.84
N MET A 173 -17.50 -3.25 16.00
CA MET A 173 -16.81 -1.95 16.13
C MET A 173 -16.81 -1.18 14.82
N SER A 174 -16.64 -1.86 13.69
CA SER A 174 -16.75 -1.25 12.36
C SER A 174 -18.17 -0.74 12.09
N ALA A 175 -19.20 -1.48 12.51
CA ALA A 175 -20.59 -1.09 12.38
C ALA A 175 -20.90 0.19 13.16
N LEU A 176 -20.42 0.27 14.40
CA LEU A 176 -20.57 1.47 15.23
C LEU A 176 -19.86 2.69 14.63
N ARG A 177 -18.78 2.50 13.87
CA ARG A 177 -18.13 3.62 13.15
C ARG A 177 -18.97 4.17 12.00
N LEU A 178 -19.81 3.36 11.36
CA LEU A 178 -20.70 3.83 10.30
C LEU A 178 -21.81 4.77 10.82
N LEU A 179 -22.15 4.66 12.10
CA LEU A 179 -23.10 5.56 12.76
C LEU A 179 -22.48 6.93 13.07
N ARG A 180 -21.16 7.09 12.94
CA ARG A 180 -20.50 8.39 13.09
C ARG A 180 -20.72 9.23 11.83
N PRO A 181 -21.05 10.52 11.95
CA PRO A 181 -21.13 11.38 10.79
C PRO A 181 -19.78 11.36 10.04
N LYS A 182 -19.84 11.11 8.73
CA LYS A 182 -18.66 11.21 7.87
C LYS A 182 -18.22 12.69 7.84
N PRO A 183 -16.95 13.01 8.08
CA PRO A 183 -16.46 14.37 7.84
C PRO A 183 -16.73 14.73 6.36
N GLN A 184 -17.31 15.90 6.13
CA GLN A 184 -17.54 16.42 4.78
C GLN A 184 -16.22 16.97 4.22
N GLY A 185 -15.80 16.47 3.06
CA GLY A 185 -14.57 16.85 2.36
C GLY A 185 -13.44 15.81 2.44
N GLN A 186 -12.51 15.85 1.48
CA GLN A 186 -11.24 15.13 1.60
C GLN A 186 -10.53 15.67 2.84
N ALA A 187 -10.26 14.80 3.83
CA ALA A 187 -9.49 15.22 4.99
C ALA A 187 -8.14 15.75 4.48
N ALA A 188 -7.83 17.00 4.79
CA ALA A 188 -6.52 17.57 4.48
C ALA A 188 -5.44 16.62 5.01
N ALA A 189 -4.42 16.35 4.19
CA ALA A 189 -3.26 15.57 4.63
C ALA A 189 -2.78 16.15 5.97
N PRO A 190 -2.57 15.32 7.00
CA PRO A 190 -2.30 15.83 8.33
C PRO A 190 -1.02 16.66 8.32
N ALA A 191 -1.17 17.98 8.43
CA ALA A 191 -0.04 18.88 8.56
C ALA A 191 0.73 18.56 9.84
N GLY A 192 2.05 18.65 9.79
CA GLY A 192 2.88 18.40 10.97
C GLY A 192 4.33 18.82 10.77
N PRO A 193 5.12 18.79 11.85
CA PRO A 193 6.49 19.31 11.86
C PRO A 193 7.50 18.40 11.14
N THR A 194 7.06 17.24 10.67
CA THR A 194 7.90 16.24 10.03
C THR A 194 7.19 15.62 8.83
N THR A 195 7.85 14.70 8.15
CA THR A 195 7.25 13.85 7.13
C THR A 195 6.96 12.47 7.72
N ARG A 196 6.15 11.66 7.03
CA ARG A 196 5.88 10.28 7.45
C ARG A 196 7.17 9.47 7.60
N VAL A 197 8.14 9.69 6.71
CA VAL A 197 9.51 9.17 6.88
C VAL A 197 10.49 10.32 6.62
N PRO A 198 11.23 10.81 7.63
CA PRO A 198 12.29 11.82 7.44
C PRO A 198 13.35 11.35 6.44
N ALA A 199 13.95 12.27 5.68
CA ALA A 199 14.84 11.91 4.56
C ALA A 199 16.06 11.05 4.95
N ASP A 200 16.63 11.25 6.15
CA ASP A 200 17.72 10.44 6.70
C ASP A 200 17.26 9.00 7.01
N ARG A 201 16.06 8.86 7.56
CA ARG A 201 15.41 7.57 7.82
C ARG A 201 15.00 6.89 6.54
N TYR A 202 14.53 7.64 5.55
CA TYR A 202 14.17 7.15 4.23
C TYR A 202 15.40 6.50 3.56
N LEU A 203 16.55 7.20 3.52
CA LEU A 203 17.80 6.60 3.03
C LEU A 203 18.19 5.33 3.80
N THR A 204 18.05 5.35 5.12
CA THR A 204 18.32 4.18 5.97
C THR A 204 17.42 3.00 5.60
N ASN A 205 16.12 3.25 5.40
CA ASN A 205 15.16 2.22 5.00
C ASN A 205 15.48 1.66 3.62
N LEU A 206 15.81 2.50 2.64
CA LEU A 206 16.15 2.05 1.29
C LEU A 206 17.40 1.16 1.26
N ARG A 207 18.45 1.52 2.03
CA ARG A 207 19.64 0.67 2.19
C ARG A 207 19.31 -0.67 2.84
N ALA A 208 18.44 -0.67 3.85
CA ALA A 208 18.00 -1.90 4.51
C ALA A 208 17.16 -2.80 3.57
N LEU A 209 16.25 -2.21 2.78
CA LEU A 209 15.49 -2.91 1.75
C LEU A 209 16.43 -3.56 0.73
N LYS A 210 17.40 -2.79 0.22
CA LYS A 210 18.42 -3.30 -0.71
C LYS A 210 19.19 -4.47 -0.13
N ALA A 211 19.77 -4.29 1.05
CA ALA A 211 20.59 -5.32 1.69
C ALA A 211 19.81 -6.62 1.92
N GLN A 212 18.54 -6.54 2.34
CA GLN A 212 17.70 -7.72 2.54
C GLN A 212 17.31 -8.40 1.21
N ALA A 213 17.02 -7.63 0.16
CA ALA A 213 16.70 -8.18 -1.15
C ALA A 213 17.91 -8.86 -1.80
N GLU A 214 19.09 -8.23 -1.74
CA GLU A 214 20.34 -8.81 -2.26
C GLU A 214 20.78 -10.05 -1.48
N ALA A 215 20.60 -10.06 -0.15
CA ALA A 215 20.83 -11.25 0.67
C ALA A 215 19.92 -12.43 0.29
N ALA A 216 18.74 -12.14 -0.27
CA ALA A 216 17.84 -13.14 -0.83
C ALA A 216 18.14 -13.49 -2.31
N GLY A 217 19.19 -12.91 -2.89
CA GLY A 217 19.65 -13.18 -4.26
C GLY A 217 18.95 -12.36 -5.34
N ALA A 218 18.21 -11.31 -4.98
CA ALA A 218 17.54 -10.44 -5.93
C ALA A 218 18.39 -9.21 -6.28
N GLU A 219 18.38 -8.80 -7.54
CA GLU A 219 18.90 -7.49 -7.95
C GLU A 219 17.96 -6.37 -7.50
N VAL A 220 18.51 -5.19 -7.23
CA VAL A 220 17.72 -4.04 -6.73
C VAL A 220 17.87 -2.85 -7.66
N THR A 221 16.73 -2.34 -8.12
CA THR A 221 16.64 -1.07 -8.84
C THR A 221 15.73 -0.14 -8.05
N PHE A 222 16.20 1.07 -7.75
CA PHE A 222 15.34 2.11 -7.21
C PHE A 222 14.69 2.94 -8.31
N VAL A 223 13.43 3.31 -8.11
CA VAL A 223 12.68 4.15 -9.04
C VAL A 223 12.21 5.41 -8.31
N ALA A 224 12.75 6.57 -8.69
CA ALA A 224 12.21 7.86 -8.28
C ALA A 224 10.93 8.11 -9.06
N PHE A 225 9.78 7.73 -8.48
CA PHE A 225 8.49 7.88 -9.16
C PHE A 225 8.29 9.33 -9.62
N PRO A 226 7.78 9.58 -10.85
CA PRO A 226 7.55 10.94 -11.36
C PRO A 226 6.54 11.69 -10.49
N MET A 227 6.85 12.92 -10.09
CA MET A 227 5.96 13.73 -9.24
C MET A 227 5.92 15.17 -9.72
N GLN A 228 4.73 15.79 -9.68
CA GLN A 228 4.59 17.23 -9.96
C GLN A 228 5.22 18.08 -8.86
N ARG A 229 5.03 17.70 -7.59
CA ARG A 229 5.68 18.33 -6.43
C ARG A 229 6.86 17.50 -5.99
N ARG A 230 8.07 18.05 -6.12
CA ARG A 230 9.32 17.33 -5.85
C ARG A 230 9.77 17.48 -4.38
N PRO A 231 9.90 16.39 -3.62
CA PRO A 231 10.47 16.44 -2.28
C PRO A 231 11.99 16.39 -2.35
N GLU A 232 12.62 17.56 -2.48
CA GLU A 232 14.07 17.67 -2.77
C GLU A 232 14.96 16.92 -1.76
N ALA A 233 14.63 16.94 -0.47
CA ALA A 233 15.38 16.21 0.54
C ALA A 233 15.35 14.68 0.33
N HIS A 234 14.18 14.12 -0.01
CA HIS A 234 14.01 12.69 -0.28
C HIS A 234 14.63 12.29 -1.62
N LEU A 235 14.50 13.13 -2.64
CA LEU A 235 15.16 12.91 -3.93
C LEU A 235 16.68 12.94 -3.79
N ALA A 236 17.25 13.89 -3.04
CA ALA A 236 18.67 13.93 -2.75
C ALA A 236 19.13 12.67 -2.00
N ALA A 237 18.37 12.24 -0.99
CA ALA A 237 18.62 11.00 -0.25
C ALA A 237 18.62 9.78 -1.19
N LEU A 238 17.60 9.63 -2.03
CA LEU A 238 17.50 8.56 -3.04
C LEU A 238 18.69 8.59 -4.01
N GLN A 239 19.07 9.78 -4.50
CA GLN A 239 20.15 9.94 -5.46
C GLN A 239 21.50 9.46 -4.90
N THR A 240 21.73 9.54 -3.58
CA THR A 240 22.96 9.02 -2.96
C THR A 240 23.17 7.52 -3.19
N LEU A 241 22.09 6.77 -3.44
CA LEU A 241 22.15 5.32 -3.70
C LEU A 241 22.71 4.98 -5.08
N SER A 242 22.86 5.96 -5.97
CA SER A 242 23.44 5.74 -7.31
C SER A 242 24.88 5.23 -7.29
N ALA A 243 25.58 5.37 -6.15
CA ALA A 243 26.91 4.82 -5.93
C ALA A 243 26.90 3.30 -5.62
N GLU A 244 25.76 2.74 -5.23
CA GLU A 244 25.63 1.37 -4.72
C GLU A 244 24.54 0.54 -5.41
N ALA A 245 23.62 1.17 -6.15
CA ALA A 245 22.54 0.51 -6.90
C ALA A 245 22.12 1.34 -8.12
N GLN A 246 21.39 0.71 -9.06
CA GLN A 246 20.75 1.44 -10.16
C GLN A 246 19.60 2.30 -9.62
N VAL A 247 19.62 3.60 -9.92
CA VAL A 247 18.54 4.54 -9.60
C VAL A 247 18.00 5.11 -10.90
N LEU A 248 16.72 4.84 -11.20
CA LEU A 248 16.01 5.36 -12.35
C LEU A 248 15.13 6.53 -11.93
N SER A 249 15.27 7.66 -12.62
CA SER A 249 14.53 8.90 -12.34
C SER A 249 13.74 9.38 -13.55
N PRO A 250 12.72 8.61 -13.99
CA PRO A 250 11.90 8.96 -15.15
C PRO A 250 11.20 10.31 -14.94
N THR A 251 10.97 11.01 -16.04
CA THR A 251 10.23 12.28 -16.05
C THR A 251 9.02 12.16 -16.96
N LEU A 252 7.90 12.74 -16.52
CA LEU A 252 6.65 12.72 -17.25
C LEU A 252 6.05 14.14 -17.30
N PRO A 253 5.35 14.50 -18.39
CA PRO A 253 4.63 15.76 -18.46
C PRO A 253 3.46 15.77 -17.46
N SER A 254 2.97 16.96 -17.09
CA SER A 254 1.80 17.09 -16.20
C SER A 254 0.55 16.40 -16.74
N THR A 255 0.42 16.26 -18.06
CA THR A 255 -0.68 15.57 -18.75
C THR A 255 -0.68 14.05 -18.53
N ALA A 256 0.42 13.48 -18.01
CA ALA A 256 0.47 12.06 -17.64
C ALA A 256 -0.28 11.76 -16.32
N PHE A 257 -0.67 12.80 -15.58
CA PHE A 257 -1.37 12.69 -14.30
C PHE A 257 -2.85 13.02 -14.46
N PHE A 258 -3.63 12.46 -13.56
CA PHE A 258 -5.02 12.85 -13.33
C PHE A 258 -5.12 14.33 -12.94
N VAL A 259 -6.20 15.00 -13.36
CA VAL A 259 -6.38 16.46 -13.19
C VAL A 259 -6.76 16.80 -11.76
N GLU A 260 -7.69 16.04 -11.17
CA GLU A 260 -8.15 16.21 -9.79
C GLU A 260 -7.23 15.49 -8.80
N ASP A 261 -6.45 14.51 -9.27
CA ASP A 261 -5.46 13.77 -8.49
C ASP A 261 -4.06 13.80 -9.12
N PRO A 262 -3.32 14.92 -9.01
CA PRO A 262 -2.02 15.11 -9.67
C PRO A 262 -0.88 14.23 -9.09
N VAL A 263 -1.20 13.32 -8.17
CA VAL A 263 -0.26 12.32 -7.63
C VAL A 263 -0.30 11.03 -8.45
N HIS A 264 -1.46 10.66 -8.98
CA HIS A 264 -1.64 9.40 -9.69
C HIS A 264 -1.60 9.60 -11.21
N LEU A 265 -0.99 8.62 -11.89
CA LEU A 265 -0.88 8.61 -13.34
C LEU A 265 -2.17 8.10 -13.97
N THR A 266 -2.53 8.67 -15.11
CA THR A 266 -3.57 8.11 -15.99
C THR A 266 -3.09 6.79 -16.60
N ALA A 267 -3.96 6.08 -17.32
CA ALA A 267 -3.57 4.87 -18.03
C ALA A 267 -2.40 5.12 -19.02
N ASP A 268 -2.44 6.25 -19.75
CA ASP A 268 -1.37 6.66 -20.66
C ASP A 268 -0.09 7.03 -19.89
N GLY A 269 -0.20 7.75 -18.77
CA GLY A 269 0.96 8.08 -17.94
C GLY A 269 1.68 6.84 -17.37
N ASN A 270 0.92 5.83 -16.93
CA ASN A 270 1.47 4.56 -16.49
C ASN A 270 2.19 3.82 -17.64
N ASP A 271 1.65 3.86 -18.85
CA ASP A 271 2.28 3.26 -20.02
C ASP A 271 3.57 3.99 -20.44
N GLN A 272 3.58 5.32 -20.40
CA GLN A 272 4.79 6.12 -20.62
C GLN A 272 5.89 5.79 -19.60
N LEU A 273 5.54 5.69 -18.31
CA LEU A 273 6.47 5.28 -17.25
C LEU A 273 7.05 3.89 -17.52
N ALA A 274 6.18 2.92 -17.82
CA ALA A 274 6.60 1.55 -18.09
C ALA A 274 7.54 1.44 -19.29
N ARG A 275 7.31 2.23 -20.35
CA ARG A 275 8.20 2.28 -21.52
C ARG A 275 9.59 2.80 -21.17
N GLN A 276 9.69 3.91 -20.44
CA GLN A 276 10.98 4.45 -20.00
C GLN A 276 11.74 3.46 -19.09
N LEU A 277 11.03 2.80 -18.17
CA LEU A 277 11.64 1.78 -17.30
C LEU A 277 12.09 0.57 -18.11
N ALA A 278 11.27 0.07 -19.04
CA ALA A 278 11.63 -1.08 -19.87
C ALA A 278 12.87 -0.80 -20.73
N GLU A 279 13.00 0.40 -21.29
CA GLU A 279 14.18 0.81 -22.05
C GLU A 279 15.45 0.80 -21.19
N ALA A 280 15.37 1.27 -19.95
CA ALA A 280 16.50 1.32 -19.03
C ALA A 280 16.88 -0.03 -18.38
N LEU A 281 15.98 -1.02 -18.45
CA LEU A 281 16.13 -2.32 -17.76
C LEU A 281 16.39 -3.50 -18.72
N ARG A 282 16.33 -3.27 -20.03
CA ARG A 282 16.77 -4.22 -21.08
C ARG A 282 18.29 -4.33 -21.13
#